data_AF-A0A2V1IP48-F1
#
_entry.id   AF-A0A2V1IP48-F1
#
_cell.length_a   1.000
_cell.length_b   1.000
_cell.length_c   1.000
_cell.angle_alpha   90.00
_cell.angle_beta   90.00
_cell.angle_gamma   90.00
#
_symmetry.space_group_name_H-M   'P 1'
#
loop_
_entity.id
_entity.type
_entity.pdbx_description
1 polymer ?
#
loop_
_entity_poly.entity_id
_entity_poly.type
_entity_poly.pdbx_seq_one_letter_code
_entity_poly.pdbx_strand_id
1 'polypeptide(L)'
;MSQQEDDLRALAKIMDLIRGLSILVVVTQIYWYCHNLIGDWVFHAQTMKILNGLNEAGGLYNNLWNAKWWALLLLALSCFGTKGVKNEKIKWKQIWIIIGIGGVLFLFNWWMMSLGWQITYIVTTVAGYVCLLLGGIWMSRMLKNNMMDDRFNDENESFQQETRLLTNDYSINLPTKFYYKKRWNEGWINIVNPFRATIVLGTPGSGKSYAVVNNFIKQMIEKGYSLYVYGAPVKVVS
;
A
#
# COMPACT_ATOMS: atom_id res chain seq x y z
N MET A 1 -3.84 -24.33 3.24
CA MET A 1 -3.26 -23.11 3.82
C MET A 1 -1.85 -23.00 3.31
N SER A 2 -1.59 -22.02 2.45
CA SER A 2 -0.32 -21.87 1.75
C SER A 2 0.74 -21.30 2.68
N GLN A 3 1.99 -21.77 2.56
CA GLN A 3 3.20 -21.26 3.25
C GLN A 3 3.21 -19.73 3.46
N GLN A 4 2.74 -18.97 2.45
CA GLN A 4 2.62 -17.51 2.50
C GLN A 4 1.74 -16.97 3.64
N GLU A 5 0.65 -17.65 4.01
CA GLU A 5 -0.22 -17.22 5.11
C GLU A 5 0.46 -17.39 6.47
N ASP A 6 1.23 -18.47 6.64
CA ASP A 6 1.97 -18.75 7.86
C ASP A 6 3.16 -17.79 8.01
N ASP A 7 3.88 -17.48 6.93
CA ASP A 7 4.93 -16.47 6.91
C ASP A 7 4.40 -15.08 7.29
N LEU A 8 3.22 -14.71 6.76
CA LEU A 8 2.56 -13.45 7.10
C LEU A 8 2.12 -13.39 8.58
N ARG A 9 1.67 -14.51 9.14
CA ARG A 9 1.33 -14.62 10.57
C ARG A 9 2.58 -14.56 11.46
N ALA A 10 3.68 -15.19 11.05
CA ALA A 10 4.96 -15.12 11.75
C ALA A 10 5.48 -13.68 11.77
N LEU A 11 5.44 -12.99 10.63
CA LEU A 11 5.81 -11.58 10.52
C LEU A 11 4.95 -10.70 11.45
N ALA A 12 3.64 -10.96 11.51
CA ALA A 12 2.72 -10.27 12.42
C ALA A 12 3.18 -10.36 13.89
N LYS A 13 3.49 -11.56 14.35
CA LYS A 13 3.98 -11.80 15.72
C LYS A 13 5.30 -11.09 16.01
N ILE A 14 6.23 -11.09 15.04
CA ILE A 14 7.53 -10.41 15.19
C ILE A 14 7.32 -8.90 15.40
N MET A 15 6.38 -8.28 14.70
CA MET A 15 6.13 -6.85 14.87
C MET A 15 5.47 -6.50 16.19
N ASP A 16 4.55 -7.33 16.67
CA ASP A 16 3.95 -7.14 17.98
C ASP A 16 5.01 -7.27 19.08
N LEU A 17 5.97 -8.17 18.91
CA LEU A 17 7.14 -8.28 19.79
C LEU A 17 8.01 -7.01 19.75
N ILE A 18 8.33 -6.50 18.55
CA ILE A 18 9.10 -5.26 18.39
C ILE A 18 8.37 -4.06 19.01
N ARG A 19 7.04 -4.00 18.89
CA ARG A 19 6.22 -2.97 19.55
C ARG A 19 6.29 -3.10 21.06
N GLY A 20 6.18 -4.31 21.60
CA GLY A 20 6.36 -4.58 23.02
C GLY A 20 7.73 -4.10 23.52
N LEU A 21 8.79 -4.34 22.75
CA LEU A 21 10.14 -3.88 23.07
C LEU A 21 10.23 -2.34 23.05
N SER A 22 9.59 -1.68 22.08
CA SER A 22 9.50 -0.21 22.02
C SER A 22 8.84 0.36 23.28
N ILE A 23 7.71 -0.22 23.72
CA ILE A 23 7.01 0.19 24.96
C ILE A 23 7.93 -0.04 26.17
N LEU A 24 8.61 -1.18 26.23
CA LEU A 24 9.53 -1.51 27.32
C LEU A 24 10.62 -0.45 27.46
N VAL A 25 11.24 -0.02 26.35
CA VAL A 25 12.27 1.04 26.36
C VAL A 25 11.72 2.36 26.92
N VAL A 26 10.47 2.73 26.60
CA VAL A 26 9.85 3.95 27.15
C VAL A 26 9.58 3.80 28.65
N VAL A 27 9.10 2.64 29.10
CA VAL A 27 8.84 2.36 30.52
C VAL A 27 10.15 2.38 31.32
N THR A 28 11.19 1.72 30.83
CA THR A 28 12.50 1.71 31.50
C THR A 28 13.15 3.08 31.50
N GLN A 29 12.98 3.88 30.44
CA GLN A 29 13.40 5.28 30.42
C GLN A 29 12.67 6.10 31.51
N ILE A 30 11.35 6.00 31.60
CA ILE A 30 10.58 6.69 32.64
C ILE A 30 11.07 6.27 34.02
N TYR A 31 11.26 4.97 34.25
CA TYR A 31 11.74 4.44 35.52
C TYR A 31 13.14 4.95 35.87
N TRP A 32 14.08 4.95 34.92
CA TRP A 32 15.45 5.41 35.13
C TRP A 32 15.52 6.88 35.53
N TYR A 33 14.83 7.77 34.81
CA TYR A 33 14.89 9.21 35.07
C TYR A 33 13.96 9.65 36.21
N CYS A 34 12.83 8.97 36.45
CA CYS A 34 11.87 9.33 37.49
C CYS A 34 11.95 8.45 38.75
N HIS A 35 13.05 7.71 38.96
CA HIS A 35 13.18 6.81 40.11
C HIS A 35 12.99 7.52 41.47
N ASN A 36 13.33 8.80 41.57
CA ASN A 36 13.10 9.61 42.77
C ASN A 36 11.62 9.69 43.19
N LEU A 37 10.66 9.56 42.26
CA LEU A 37 9.23 9.51 42.57
C LEU A 37 8.76 8.15 43.09
N ILE A 38 9.54 7.09 42.81
CA ILE A 38 9.11 5.71 42.99
C ILE A 38 9.42 5.20 44.41
N GLY A 39 10.24 5.93 45.18
CA GLY A 39 10.54 5.62 46.59
C GLY A 39 11.18 4.24 46.79
N ASP A 40 11.41 3.85 48.05
CA ASP A 40 12.06 2.60 48.47
C ASP A 40 11.24 1.34 48.12
N TRP A 41 11.10 1.05 46.82
CA TRP A 41 10.54 -0.21 46.36
C TRP A 41 11.54 -1.33 46.65
N VAL A 42 11.08 -2.40 47.30
CA VAL A 42 11.82 -3.65 47.56
C VAL A 42 12.64 -4.18 46.36
N PHE A 43 12.15 -4.01 45.12
CA PHE A 43 12.81 -4.49 43.89
C PHE A 43 13.74 -3.45 43.24
N HIS A 44 13.84 -2.23 43.80
CA HIS A 44 14.56 -1.11 43.19
C HIS A 44 16.03 -1.46 42.88
N ALA A 45 16.73 -2.08 43.84
CA ALA A 45 18.12 -2.48 43.67
C ALA A 45 18.33 -3.51 42.55
N GLN A 46 17.41 -4.46 42.39
CA GLN A 46 17.49 -5.50 41.36
C GLN A 46 17.17 -4.92 39.98
N THR A 47 16.15 -4.07 39.89
CA THR A 47 15.78 -3.40 38.63
C THR A 47 16.89 -2.46 38.16
N MET A 48 17.50 -1.68 39.06
CA MET A 48 18.63 -0.82 38.71
C MET A 48 19.87 -1.61 38.28
N LYS A 49 20.11 -2.79 38.85
CA LYS A 49 21.20 -3.68 38.40
C LYS A 49 21.01 -4.13 36.93
N ILE A 50 19.78 -4.49 36.55
CA ILE A 50 19.46 -4.88 35.17
C ILE A 50 19.58 -3.67 34.22
N LEU A 51 19.06 -2.51 34.64
CA LEU A 51 19.12 -1.27 33.85
C LEU A 51 20.56 -0.79 33.65
N ASN A 52 21.42 -0.89 34.68
CA ASN A 52 22.84 -0.59 34.58
C ASN A 52 23.53 -1.51 33.57
N GLY A 53 23.25 -2.82 33.61
CA GLY A 53 23.78 -3.77 32.62
C GLY A 53 23.33 -3.45 31.18
N LEU A 54 22.07 -3.03 31.00
CA LEU A 54 21.57 -2.56 29.70
C LEU A 54 22.24 -1.24 29.26
N ASN A 55 22.53 -0.35 30.20
CA ASN A 55 23.25 0.89 29.91
C ASN A 55 24.71 0.62 29.52
N GLU A 56 25.39 -0.28 30.21
CA GLU A 56 26.78 -0.66 29.92
C GLU A 56 26.89 -1.37 28.57
N ALA A 57 25.91 -2.22 28.22
CA ALA A 57 25.90 -2.94 26.94
C ALA A 57 25.53 -2.07 25.73
N GLY A 58 24.64 -1.09 25.90
CA GLY A 58 24.04 -0.36 24.77
C GLY A 58 24.00 1.17 24.88
N GLY A 59 24.53 1.75 25.96
CA GLY A 59 24.54 3.20 26.22
C GLY A 59 23.17 3.85 26.29
N LEU A 60 22.10 3.05 26.50
CA LEU A 60 20.71 3.43 26.28
C LEU A 60 20.25 4.64 27.12
N TYR A 61 20.78 4.78 28.34
CA TYR A 61 20.43 5.82 29.30
C TYR A 61 21.53 6.87 29.51
N ASN A 62 22.62 6.83 28.74
CA ASN A 62 23.69 7.84 28.81
C ASN A 62 23.17 9.25 28.49
N ASN A 63 22.20 9.34 27.57
CA ASN A 63 21.53 10.59 27.21
C ASN A 63 20.01 10.36 27.15
N LEU A 64 19.24 11.35 27.61
CA LEU A 64 17.76 11.32 27.60
C LEU A 64 17.19 11.05 26.19
N TRP A 65 17.94 11.48 25.17
CA TRP A 65 17.59 11.32 23.77
C TRP A 65 17.83 9.91 23.24
N ASN A 66 18.80 9.16 23.78
CA ASN A 66 19.20 7.88 23.19
C ASN A 66 18.08 6.84 23.31
N ALA A 67 17.53 6.67 24.52
CA ALA A 67 16.38 5.79 24.75
C ALA A 67 15.15 6.19 23.90
N LYS A 68 14.92 7.49 23.67
CA LYS A 68 13.83 7.97 22.80
C LYS A 68 14.03 7.59 21.35
N TRP A 69 15.24 7.76 20.82
CA TRP A 69 15.55 7.36 19.44
C TRP A 69 15.41 5.86 19.25
N TRP A 70 15.87 5.05 20.20
CA TRP A 70 15.65 3.59 20.18
C TRP A 70 14.17 3.22 20.24
N ALA A 71 13.40 3.85 21.12
CA ALA A 71 11.95 3.64 21.20
C ALA A 71 11.25 3.99 19.88
N LEU A 72 11.61 5.12 19.26
CA LEU A 72 11.07 5.56 17.96
C LEU A 72 11.44 4.62 16.82
N LEU A 73 12.69 4.15 16.77
CA LEU A 73 13.17 3.21 15.76
C LEU A 73 12.37 1.90 15.83
N LEU A 74 12.25 1.32 17.03
CA LEU A 74 11.47 0.10 17.24
C LEU A 74 9.99 0.34 16.93
N LEU A 75 9.44 1.49 17.31
CA LEU A 75 8.05 1.84 17.00
C LEU A 75 7.83 1.91 15.50
N ALA A 76 8.71 2.60 14.75
CA ALA A 76 8.64 2.72 13.31
C ALA A 76 8.68 1.34 12.63
N LEU A 77 9.66 0.50 13.00
CA LEU A 77 9.77 -0.88 12.50
C LEU A 77 8.49 -1.69 12.79
N SER A 78 7.93 -1.56 13.99
CA SER A 78 6.70 -2.27 14.37
C SER A 78 5.48 -1.81 13.57
N CYS A 79 5.44 -0.55 13.12
CA CYS A 79 4.31 -0.02 12.38
C CYS A 79 4.31 -0.52 10.92
N PHE A 80 5.49 -0.61 10.28
CA PHE A 80 5.61 -0.88 8.83
C PHE A 80 4.97 -2.20 8.38
N GLY A 81 5.07 -3.28 9.12
CA GLY A 81 4.49 -4.54 8.64
C GLY A 81 3.05 -4.79 9.13
N THR A 82 2.46 -3.97 10.01
CA THR A 82 1.11 -4.24 10.52
C THR A 82 0.07 -4.22 9.39
N LYS A 83 -0.82 -5.24 9.37
CA LYS A 83 -1.98 -5.27 8.48
C LYS A 83 -3.17 -4.74 9.27
N GLY A 84 -3.53 -3.49 9.03
CA GLY A 84 -4.68 -2.88 9.68
C GLY A 84 -5.94 -3.03 8.85
N VAL A 85 -7.04 -3.42 9.51
CA VAL A 85 -8.38 -3.42 8.89
C VAL A 85 -8.83 -1.98 8.63
N LYS A 86 -9.46 -1.78 7.48
CA LYS A 86 -9.84 -0.48 6.89
C LYS A 86 -10.63 0.39 7.89
N ASN A 87 -10.32 1.67 7.95
CA ASN A 87 -11.18 2.70 8.53
C ASN A 87 -11.18 3.88 7.57
N GLU A 88 -12.24 4.02 6.76
CA GLU A 88 -12.32 4.94 5.61
C GLU A 88 -12.42 6.43 5.99
N LYS A 89 -12.36 6.77 7.29
CA LYS A 89 -12.58 8.14 7.77
C LYS A 89 -11.31 8.97 8.00
N ILE A 90 -10.12 8.37 7.92
CA ILE A 90 -8.86 9.05 8.32
C ILE A 90 -8.16 9.65 7.10
N LYS A 91 -7.96 10.98 7.11
CA LYS A 91 -7.27 11.71 6.04
C LYS A 91 -5.77 11.88 6.35
N TRP A 92 -4.91 11.97 5.32
CA TRP A 92 -3.47 12.28 5.46
C TRP A 92 -3.17 13.49 6.36
N LYS A 93 -3.99 14.54 6.28
CA LYS A 93 -3.84 15.74 7.13
C LYS A 93 -3.93 15.42 8.63
N GLN A 94 -4.86 14.54 9.02
CA GLN A 94 -5.05 14.17 10.43
C GLN A 94 -3.88 13.33 10.96
N ILE A 95 -3.32 12.45 10.13
CA ILE A 95 -2.15 11.63 10.49
C ILE A 95 -0.93 12.49 10.74
N TRP A 96 -0.66 13.46 9.85
CA TRP A 96 0.45 14.39 10.03
C TRP A 96 0.30 15.26 11.28
N ILE A 97 -0.92 15.74 11.58
CA ILE A 97 -1.19 16.50 12.81
C ILE A 97 -0.91 15.66 14.06
N ILE A 98 -1.37 14.40 14.11
CA ILE A 98 -1.19 13.54 15.28
C ILE A 98 0.26 13.11 15.47
N ILE A 99 0.98 12.79 14.38
CA ILE A 99 2.42 12.50 14.44
C ILE A 99 3.19 13.75 14.86
N GLY A 100 2.81 14.94 14.36
CA GLY A 100 3.42 16.21 14.75
C GLY A 100 3.24 16.50 16.24
N ILE A 101 2.01 16.42 16.75
CA ILE A 101 1.70 16.61 18.18
C ILE A 101 2.44 15.57 19.02
N GLY A 102 2.41 14.30 18.61
CA GLY A 102 3.11 13.22 19.31
C GLY A 102 4.61 13.42 19.35
N GLY A 103 5.21 13.87 18.24
CA GLY A 103 6.63 14.18 18.14
C GLY A 103 7.03 15.34 19.04
N VAL A 104 6.24 16.42 19.08
CA VAL A 104 6.49 17.55 19.98
C VAL A 104 6.40 17.12 21.43
N LEU A 105 5.34 16.41 21.83
CA LEU A 105 5.17 15.94 23.22
C LEU A 105 6.27 14.97 23.66
N PHE A 106 6.68 14.06 22.78
CA PHE A 106 7.65 13.01 23.11
C PHE A 106 9.10 13.51 23.09
N LEU A 107 9.50 14.32 22.10
CA LEU A 107 10.87 14.79 21.96
C LEU A 107 11.13 16.07 22.76
N PHE A 108 10.20 17.02 22.79
CA PHE A 108 10.44 18.36 23.31
C PHE A 108 10.35 18.48 24.85
N ASN A 109 10.10 17.40 25.59
CA ASN A 109 9.94 17.43 27.04
C ASN A 109 11.26 17.31 27.85
N TRP A 110 12.42 17.45 27.20
CA TRP A 110 13.74 17.28 27.83
C TRP A 110 14.04 18.29 28.96
N TRP A 111 13.59 19.53 28.81
CA TRP A 111 13.79 20.61 29.78
C TRP A 111 12.98 20.43 31.07
N MET A 112 11.87 19.69 31.03
CA MET A 112 11.01 19.44 32.19
C MET A 112 11.75 18.66 33.29
N MET A 113 12.70 17.81 32.89
CA MET A 113 13.52 17.05 33.82
C MET A 113 14.46 17.95 34.61
N SER A 114 15.01 18.99 33.99
CA SER A 114 15.88 19.97 34.66
C SER A 114 15.14 20.84 35.68
N LEU A 115 13.82 20.99 35.54
CA LEU A 115 12.95 21.75 36.45
C LEU A 115 12.34 20.90 37.56
N GLY A 116 12.62 19.60 37.59
CA GLY A 116 12.05 18.67 38.58
C GLY A 116 10.58 18.31 38.34
N TRP A 117 10.01 18.64 37.16
CA TRP A 117 8.62 18.37 36.84
C TRP A 117 8.42 16.93 36.32
N GLN A 118 8.66 15.97 37.20
CA GLN A 118 8.71 14.55 36.84
C GLN A 118 7.33 13.99 36.43
N ILE A 119 6.23 14.43 37.07
CA ILE A 119 4.87 13.98 36.72
C ILE A 119 4.46 14.44 35.32
N THR A 120 4.71 15.71 34.99
CA THR A 120 4.38 16.25 33.65
C THR A 120 5.28 15.62 32.58
N TYR A 121 6.53 15.30 32.90
CA TYR A 121 7.41 14.55 32.02
C TYR A 121 6.84 13.16 31.68
N ILE A 122 6.34 12.42 32.67
CA ILE A 122 5.71 11.11 32.45
C ILE A 122 4.48 11.24 31.55
N VAL A 123 3.58 12.17 31.89
CA VAL A 123 2.32 12.38 31.13
C VAL A 123 2.62 12.75 29.68
N THR A 124 3.53 13.69 29.44
CA THR A 124 3.89 14.11 28.08
C THR A 124 4.62 13.02 27.30
N THR A 125 5.48 12.23 27.95
CA THR A 125 6.17 11.10 27.32
C THR A 125 5.18 10.01 26.89
N VAL A 126 4.26 9.62 27.79
CA VAL A 126 3.25 8.59 27.51
C VAL A 126 2.27 9.08 26.45
N ALA A 127 1.73 10.30 26.60
CA ALA A 127 0.79 10.87 25.63
C ALA A 127 1.44 11.02 24.24
N GLY A 128 2.68 11.51 24.18
CA GLY A 128 3.44 11.66 22.95
C GLY A 128 3.68 10.31 22.26
N TYR A 129 4.12 9.31 23.02
CA TYR A 129 4.34 7.95 22.49
C TYR A 129 3.05 7.33 21.94
N VAL A 130 1.94 7.43 22.66
CA VAL A 130 0.63 6.90 22.20
C VAL A 130 0.18 7.59 20.92
N CYS A 131 0.34 8.91 20.82
CA CYS A 131 0.02 9.66 19.60
C CYS A 131 0.87 9.18 18.42
N LEU A 132 2.17 8.98 18.62
CA LEU A 132 3.09 8.48 17.59
C LEU A 132 2.74 7.04 17.17
N LEU A 133 2.35 6.19 18.11
CA LEU A 133 1.92 4.82 17.84
C LEU A 133 0.65 4.80 17.00
N LEU A 134 -0.37 5.57 17.37
CA LEU A 134 -1.62 5.67 16.62
C LEU A 134 -1.37 6.25 15.22
N GLY A 135 -0.59 7.33 15.13
CA GLY A 135 -0.21 7.95 13.87
C GLY A 135 0.58 7.02 12.95
N GLY A 136 1.55 6.27 13.49
CA GLY A 136 2.34 5.29 12.75
C GLY A 136 1.52 4.13 12.21
N ILE A 137 0.56 3.60 13.01
CA ILE A 137 -0.37 2.56 12.56
C ILE A 137 -1.24 3.08 11.42
N TRP A 138 -1.77 4.30 11.53
CA TRP A 138 -2.62 4.90 10.49
C TRP A 138 -1.83 5.21 9.21
N MET A 139 -0.59 5.69 9.34
CA MET A 139 0.31 5.93 8.21
C MET A 139 0.63 4.63 7.46
N SER A 140 1.01 3.57 8.18
CA SER A 140 1.34 2.26 7.59
C SER A 140 0.17 1.65 6.82
N ARG A 141 -1.06 1.78 7.35
CA ARG A 141 -2.28 1.34 6.66
C ARG A 141 -2.46 2.03 5.30
N MET A 142 -2.23 3.33 5.24
CA MET A 142 -2.46 4.10 4.02
C MET A 142 -1.36 3.89 2.96
N LEU A 143 -0.10 3.74 3.39
CA LEU A 143 1.01 3.44 2.49
C LEU A 143 0.84 2.09 1.78
N LYS A 144 0.39 1.05 2.50
CA LYS A 144 0.15 -0.27 1.90
C LYS A 144 -0.98 -0.30 0.88
N ASN A 145 -1.99 0.56 1.04
CA ASN A 145 -3.11 0.64 0.11
C ASN A 145 -2.72 1.27 -1.24
N ASN A 146 -1.68 2.10 -1.27
CA ASN A 146 -1.16 2.67 -2.53
C ASN A 146 -0.09 1.78 -3.20
N MET A 147 0.44 0.77 -2.49
CA MET A 147 1.53 -0.10 -2.96
C MET A 147 1.06 -1.48 -3.41
N MET A 148 -0.12 -1.93 -2.99
CA MET A 148 -0.80 -3.05 -3.64
C MET A 148 -1.76 -2.50 -4.67
N ASP A 149 -1.17 -2.19 -5.82
CA ASP A 149 -1.94 -2.05 -7.05
C ASP A 149 -2.70 -3.36 -7.25
N ASP A 150 -4.02 -3.25 -7.41
CA ASP A 150 -4.92 -4.38 -7.48
C ASP A 150 -4.39 -5.40 -8.52
N ARG A 151 -4.47 -6.71 -8.22
CA ARG A 151 -4.14 -7.72 -9.23
C ARG A 151 -5.10 -7.63 -10.42
N PHE A 152 -6.27 -7.02 -10.21
CA PHE A 152 -7.24 -6.61 -11.21
C PHE A 152 -7.16 -5.09 -11.51
N ASN A 153 -5.95 -4.51 -11.52
CA ASN A 153 -5.77 -3.16 -12.04
C ASN A 153 -5.85 -3.22 -13.57
N ASP A 154 -6.54 -2.26 -14.20
CA ASP A 154 -6.65 -2.12 -15.67
C ASP A 154 -5.27 -2.18 -16.37
N GLU A 155 -4.20 -1.79 -15.67
CA GLU A 155 -2.83 -1.91 -16.14
C GLU A 155 -2.30 -3.35 -16.14
N ASN A 156 -2.60 -4.14 -15.11
CA ASN A 156 -2.18 -5.54 -15.00
C ASN A 156 -2.97 -6.47 -15.94
N GLU A 157 -4.22 -6.12 -16.25
CA GLU A 157 -5.01 -6.81 -17.28
C GLU A 157 -4.69 -6.33 -18.71
N SER A 158 -3.96 -5.23 -18.84
CA SER A 158 -3.57 -4.71 -20.14
C SER A 158 -2.34 -5.40 -20.72
N PHE A 159 -2.38 -5.71 -22.01
CA PHE A 159 -1.26 -6.27 -22.76
C PHE A 159 -1.02 -5.51 -24.06
N GLN A 160 0.19 -5.60 -24.58
CA GLN A 160 0.55 -4.99 -25.85
C GLN A 160 -0.21 -5.68 -27.00
N GLN A 161 -1.07 -4.93 -27.68
CA GLN A 161 -1.74 -5.38 -28.90
C GLN A 161 -0.96 -4.96 -30.15
N GLU A 162 -1.34 -5.50 -31.30
CA GLU A 162 -0.70 -5.18 -32.58
C GLU A 162 -0.98 -3.74 -33.00
N THR A 163 0.07 -3.01 -33.35
CA THR A 163 0.00 -1.58 -33.72
C THR A 163 0.20 -1.36 -35.21
N ARG A 164 0.74 -2.36 -35.91
CA ARG A 164 0.97 -2.30 -37.36
C ARG A 164 -0.27 -2.75 -38.10
N LEU A 165 -0.61 -2.04 -39.15
CA LEU A 165 -1.62 -2.47 -40.11
C LEU A 165 -1.00 -3.52 -41.04
N LEU A 166 -1.47 -4.77 -40.97
CA LEU A 166 -0.97 -5.88 -41.78
C LEU A 166 -1.97 -6.22 -42.88
N THR A 167 -1.71 -5.76 -44.10
CA THR A 167 -2.59 -5.97 -45.26
C THR A 167 -2.08 -7.07 -46.18
N ASN A 168 -3.00 -7.90 -46.69
CA ASN A 168 -2.76 -8.82 -47.79
C ASN A 168 -4.03 -8.93 -48.67
N ASP A 169 -4.02 -9.78 -49.69
CA ASP A 169 -5.13 -9.93 -50.66
C ASP A 169 -6.46 -10.38 -50.06
N TYR A 170 -6.47 -10.88 -48.81
CA TYR A 170 -7.66 -11.40 -48.15
C TYR A 170 -7.83 -10.91 -46.69
N SER A 171 -6.91 -10.09 -46.18
CA SER A 171 -6.90 -9.66 -44.77
C SER A 171 -8.10 -8.79 -44.46
N ILE A 172 -8.53 -8.76 -43.21
CA ILE A 172 -9.52 -7.78 -42.76
C ILE A 172 -8.94 -7.06 -41.56
N ASN A 173 -8.95 -5.74 -41.62
CA ASN A 173 -8.24 -4.90 -40.68
C ASN A 173 -9.22 -3.97 -39.96
N LEU A 174 -9.33 -4.10 -38.64
CA LEU A 174 -10.26 -3.30 -37.83
C LEU A 174 -9.47 -2.34 -36.93
N PRO A 175 -9.77 -1.04 -36.93
CA PRO A 175 -9.13 -0.09 -36.03
C PRO A 175 -9.59 -0.34 -34.58
N THR A 176 -8.65 -0.29 -33.63
CA THR A 176 -8.94 -0.47 -32.20
C THR A 176 -8.14 0.52 -31.35
N LYS A 177 -8.60 0.73 -30.11
CA LYS A 177 -7.85 1.43 -29.07
C LYS A 177 -7.66 0.48 -27.89
N PHE A 178 -6.44 0.37 -27.40
CA PHE A 178 -6.11 -0.47 -26.27
C PHE A 178 -5.32 0.31 -25.24
N TYR A 179 -5.61 0.06 -23.97
CA TYR A 179 -4.83 0.63 -22.88
C TYR A 179 -3.57 -0.22 -22.69
N TYR A 180 -2.40 0.40 -22.53
CA TYR A 180 -1.15 -0.30 -22.19
C TYR A 180 -0.13 0.72 -21.69
N LYS A 181 0.62 0.40 -20.62
CA LYS A 181 1.59 1.31 -19.96
C LYS A 181 1.01 2.68 -19.58
N LYS A 182 -0.13 2.67 -18.91
CA LYS A 182 -0.86 3.88 -18.44
C LYS A 182 -1.26 4.87 -19.53
N ARG A 183 -1.38 4.43 -20.78
CA ARG A 183 -1.81 5.28 -21.90
C ARG A 183 -2.73 4.51 -22.85
N TRP A 184 -3.63 5.25 -23.48
CA TRP A 184 -4.40 4.76 -24.62
C TRP A 184 -3.50 4.75 -25.85
N ASN A 185 -3.40 3.58 -26.49
CA ASN A 185 -2.66 3.38 -27.72
C ASN A 185 -3.65 3.03 -28.84
N GLU A 186 -3.37 3.51 -30.04
CA GLU A 186 -4.08 3.08 -31.24
C GLU A 186 -3.46 1.79 -31.76
N GLY A 187 -4.29 0.89 -32.26
CA GLY A 187 -3.87 -0.40 -32.77
C GLY A 187 -4.80 -0.95 -33.84
N TRP A 188 -4.48 -2.15 -34.30
CA TRP A 188 -5.21 -2.84 -35.37
C TRP A 188 -5.48 -4.29 -35.00
N ILE A 189 -6.73 -4.72 -35.16
CA ILE A 189 -7.08 -6.14 -35.17
C ILE A 189 -6.92 -6.62 -36.61
N ASN A 190 -5.82 -7.32 -36.88
CA ASN A 190 -5.50 -7.84 -38.19
C ASN A 190 -5.97 -9.30 -38.31
N ILE A 191 -7.10 -9.54 -38.99
CA ILE A 191 -7.52 -10.87 -39.39
C ILE A 191 -6.77 -11.21 -40.67
N VAL A 192 -5.58 -11.81 -40.51
CA VAL A 192 -4.68 -12.08 -41.64
C VAL A 192 -5.30 -13.08 -42.61
N ASN A 193 -6.05 -14.08 -42.12
CA ASN A 193 -6.72 -15.10 -42.93
C ASN A 193 -8.17 -15.34 -42.44
N PRO A 194 -9.18 -14.70 -43.05
CA PRO A 194 -10.57 -14.85 -42.63
C PRO A 194 -11.19 -16.19 -43.03
N PHE A 195 -10.57 -16.95 -43.95
CA PHE A 195 -11.08 -18.24 -44.43
C PHE A 195 -10.96 -19.38 -43.42
N ARG A 196 -10.20 -19.19 -42.32
CA ARG A 196 -10.07 -20.17 -41.22
C ARG A 196 -11.25 -20.15 -40.23
N ALA A 197 -12.41 -19.66 -40.69
CA ALA A 197 -13.55 -19.26 -39.88
C ALA A 197 -13.23 -18.10 -38.92
N THR A 198 -14.11 -17.11 -38.90
CA THR A 198 -14.06 -15.99 -37.95
C THR A 198 -15.37 -15.95 -37.18
N ILE A 199 -15.30 -15.96 -35.85
CA ILE A 199 -16.47 -15.95 -34.97
C ILE A 199 -16.48 -14.63 -34.20
N VAL A 200 -17.63 -13.98 -34.16
CA VAL A 200 -17.86 -12.75 -33.39
C VAL A 200 -18.93 -13.02 -32.35
N LEU A 201 -18.57 -12.94 -31.07
CA LEU A 201 -19.47 -13.18 -29.94
C LEU A 201 -19.78 -11.87 -29.22
N GLY A 202 -20.98 -11.77 -28.64
CA GLY A 202 -21.34 -10.65 -27.77
C GLY A 202 -22.84 -10.54 -27.54
N THR A 203 -23.25 -9.76 -26.55
CA THR A 203 -24.65 -9.56 -26.15
C THR A 203 -25.46 -8.77 -27.19
N PRO A 204 -26.80 -8.95 -27.28
CA PRO A 204 -27.65 -8.13 -28.14
C PRO A 204 -27.42 -6.63 -27.87
N GLY A 205 -27.34 -5.80 -28.92
CA GLY A 205 -27.10 -4.35 -28.79
C GLY A 205 -25.63 -3.93 -28.64
N SER A 206 -24.68 -4.86 -28.54
CA SER A 206 -23.25 -4.53 -28.35
C SER A 206 -22.51 -3.94 -29.58
N GLY A 207 -23.22 -3.59 -30.65
CA GLY A 207 -22.63 -2.96 -31.84
C GLY A 207 -21.86 -3.87 -32.81
N LYS A 208 -21.89 -5.21 -32.64
CA LYS A 208 -21.16 -6.17 -33.50
C LYS A 208 -21.35 -5.96 -35.00
N SER A 209 -22.59 -5.69 -35.42
CA SER A 209 -22.91 -5.51 -36.84
C SER A 209 -22.19 -4.29 -37.42
N TYR A 210 -22.23 -3.16 -36.71
CA TYR A 210 -21.59 -1.93 -37.14
C TYR A 210 -20.05 -2.01 -37.07
N ALA A 211 -19.52 -2.49 -35.94
CA ALA A 211 -18.09 -2.47 -35.68
C ALA A 211 -17.30 -3.55 -36.45
N VAL A 212 -17.89 -4.74 -36.64
CA VAL A 212 -17.18 -5.90 -37.21
C VAL A 212 -17.79 -6.34 -38.54
N VAL A 213 -19.08 -6.69 -38.57
CA VAL A 213 -19.69 -7.33 -39.75
C VAL A 213 -19.69 -6.42 -40.97
N ASN A 214 -20.07 -5.14 -40.81
CA ASN A 214 -20.09 -4.19 -41.92
C ASN A 214 -18.69 -3.92 -42.47
N ASN A 215 -17.67 -3.85 -41.60
CA ASN A 215 -16.28 -3.73 -42.02
C ASN A 215 -15.79 -4.97 -42.79
N PHE A 216 -16.18 -6.17 -42.35
CA PHE A 216 -15.91 -7.41 -43.08
C PHE A 216 -16.51 -7.39 -44.49
N ILE A 217 -17.81 -7.04 -44.60
CA ILE A 217 -18.49 -7.00 -45.90
C ILE A 217 -17.84 -5.95 -46.81
N LYS A 218 -17.62 -4.74 -46.30
CA LYS A 218 -17.01 -3.64 -47.06
C LYS A 218 -15.63 -4.04 -47.62
N GLN A 219 -14.72 -4.50 -46.77
CA GLN A 219 -13.35 -4.83 -47.18
C GLN A 219 -13.29 -6.05 -48.11
N MET A 220 -14.17 -7.04 -47.93
CA MET A 220 -14.24 -8.20 -48.82
C MET A 220 -14.77 -7.83 -50.22
N ILE A 221 -15.76 -6.94 -50.30
CA ILE A 221 -16.25 -6.41 -51.59
C ILE A 221 -15.17 -5.57 -52.28
N GLU A 222 -14.48 -4.69 -51.54
CA GLU A 222 -13.38 -3.87 -52.08
C GLU A 222 -12.25 -4.75 -52.66
N LYS A 223 -12.06 -5.95 -52.11
CA LYS A 223 -11.09 -6.94 -52.58
C LYS A 223 -11.64 -7.86 -53.69
N GLY A 224 -12.86 -7.63 -54.16
CA GLY A 224 -13.46 -8.36 -55.27
C GLY A 224 -14.00 -9.76 -54.92
N TYR A 225 -14.19 -10.07 -53.64
CA TYR A 225 -14.77 -11.35 -53.22
C TYR A 225 -16.30 -11.34 -53.25
N SER A 226 -16.86 -12.47 -53.65
CA SER A 226 -18.28 -12.78 -53.54
C SER A 226 -18.63 -13.18 -52.10
N LEU A 227 -19.73 -12.65 -51.56
CA LEU A 227 -20.19 -12.94 -50.20
C LEU A 227 -21.61 -13.49 -50.23
N TYR A 228 -21.84 -14.59 -49.51
CA TYR A 228 -23.18 -15.04 -49.17
C TYR A 228 -23.53 -14.56 -47.76
N VAL A 229 -24.46 -13.61 -47.67
CA VAL A 229 -24.84 -12.97 -46.40
C VAL A 229 -26.22 -13.46 -45.98
N TYR A 230 -26.29 -14.13 -44.84
CA TYR A 230 -27.53 -14.61 -44.24
C TYR A 230 -27.87 -13.78 -43.00
N GLY A 231 -28.95 -12.98 -43.05
CA GLY A 231 -29.36 -12.12 -41.93
C GLY A 231 -30.56 -11.20 -42.22
N ALA A 232 -31.09 -10.58 -41.17
CA ALA A 232 -32.14 -9.56 -41.22
C ALA A 232 -31.60 -8.21 -41.77
N PRO A 233 -32.43 -7.34 -42.38
CA PRO A 233 -31.98 -6.29 -43.31
C PRO A 233 -30.88 -5.40 -42.73
N VAL A 234 -29.72 -5.43 -43.39
CA VAL A 234 -28.60 -4.53 -43.12
C VAL A 234 -29.06 -3.12 -43.48
N LYS A 235 -29.28 -2.25 -42.48
CA LYS A 235 -29.51 -0.84 -42.74
C LYS A 235 -28.23 -0.27 -43.35
N VAL A 236 -28.32 0.12 -44.61
CA VAL A 236 -27.27 0.88 -45.30
C VAL A 236 -27.16 2.21 -44.56
N VAL A 237 -26.05 2.40 -43.83
CA VAL A 237 -25.72 3.71 -43.27
C VAL A 237 -24.98 4.45 -44.38
N SER A 238 -25.70 5.35 -45.04
CA SER A 238 -25.13 6.36 -45.96
C SER A 238 -24.24 7.32 -45.19
#